data_AF-A0A165CF58-F1
#
_entry.id   AF-A0A165CF58-F1
#
_cell.length_a   1.000
_cell.length_b   1.000
_cell.length_c   1.000
_cell.angle_alpha   90.00
_cell.angle_beta   90.00
_cell.angle_gamma   90.00
#
_symmetry.space_group_name_H-M   'P 1'
#
loop_
_entity.id
_entity.type
_entity.pdbx_description
1 polymer ?
#
loop_
_entity_poly.entity_id
_entity_poly.type
_entity_poly.pdbx_seq_one_letter_code
_entity_poly.pdbx_strand_id
1 'polypeptide(L)'
;DEPQLPHSKLLAADGNNSSKRFARAGHQDARVFESDYIIPTEEVDEFEDDVHGHRRRTQVGSDTACTQKWKTFQAKDHASHWMDGLHETGNFLCVCRHGFVLYSVDMVKSGELAKYPISCLRKLLQVYGSDLALGYDIGCAHSGTVSRSQIGSLAQSQKLRFYVGAFHGYAHNRRCQLGFHPRFLTTAGLEDFETNERLFSKQNLTAHLFRHSSTYHRHLTLDFFWTRWDEDRRASLADWLYDKYRQALEIVRSTAPEVERIQSDHTISDDDFLGFLEEEKSYLHRLQHEPESEV
;
A
#
# COMPACT_ATOMS: atom_id res chain seq x y z
N ASP A 1 -19.29 4.57 26.28
CA ASP A 1 -19.11 4.76 24.84
C ASP A 1 -17.69 4.39 24.47
N GLU A 2 -17.52 3.61 23.40
CA GLU A 2 -16.19 3.28 22.89
C GLU A 2 -15.52 4.53 22.31
N PRO A 3 -14.21 4.74 22.55
CA PRO A 3 -13.51 5.89 22.00
C PRO A 3 -13.50 5.84 20.47
N GLN A 4 -13.64 6.99 19.83
CA GLN A 4 -13.57 7.08 18.38
C GLN A 4 -12.19 6.65 17.89
N LEU A 5 -12.15 5.69 16.97
CA LEU A 5 -10.90 5.25 16.35
C LEU A 5 -10.33 6.34 15.43
N PRO A 6 -8.99 6.43 15.31
CA PRO A 6 -8.34 7.44 14.47
C PRO A 6 -8.62 7.26 12.97
N HIS A 7 -8.96 6.04 12.55
CA HIS A 7 -9.24 5.69 11.16
C HIS A 7 -10.55 4.91 11.05
N SER A 8 -11.35 5.21 10.03
CA SER A 8 -12.57 4.48 9.70
C SER A 8 -12.27 3.12 9.05
N LYS A 9 -11.15 3.02 8.32
CA LYS A 9 -10.70 1.77 7.69
C LYS A 9 -9.18 1.77 7.50
N LEU A 10 -8.56 0.63 7.83
CA LEU A 10 -7.16 0.34 7.53
C LEU A 10 -7.09 -0.54 6.27
N LEU A 11 -6.29 -0.11 5.32
CA LEU A 11 -6.16 -0.65 3.97
C LEU A 11 -4.69 -0.90 3.66
N ALA A 12 -4.41 -1.90 2.83
CA ALA A 12 -3.11 -2.10 2.21
C ALA A 12 -3.26 -2.12 0.69
N ALA A 13 -2.23 -1.69 -0.02
CA ALA A 13 -2.19 -1.80 -1.46
C ALA A 13 -0.77 -1.98 -2.00
N ASP A 14 -0.64 -2.77 -3.06
CA ASP A 14 0.64 -3.04 -3.71
C ASP A 14 0.47 -3.62 -5.13
N GLY A 15 1.53 -3.59 -5.93
CA GLY A 15 1.62 -4.11 -7.29
C GLY A 15 2.09 -5.57 -7.37
N ASN A 16 1.26 -6.45 -7.92
CA ASN A 16 1.64 -7.83 -8.20
C ASN A 16 2.14 -8.03 -9.64
N ASN A 17 3.45 -8.07 -9.80
CA ASN A 17 4.11 -8.34 -11.07
C ASN A 17 4.06 -9.82 -11.49
N SER A 18 3.61 -10.77 -10.67
CA SER A 18 3.55 -12.19 -11.07
C SER A 18 2.34 -12.49 -11.96
N SER A 19 1.26 -11.74 -11.81
CA SER A 19 0.03 -11.82 -12.61
C SER A 19 0.21 -11.23 -14.01
N LYS A 20 1.14 -11.73 -14.82
CA LYS A 20 1.36 -11.22 -16.19
C LYS A 20 0.57 -12.01 -17.23
N ARG A 21 0.31 -11.40 -18.38
CA ARG A 21 -0.28 -12.05 -19.56
C ARG A 21 0.39 -11.59 -20.85
N PHE A 22 0.69 -12.54 -21.74
CA PHE A 22 1.25 -12.23 -23.06
C PHE A 22 0.21 -11.60 -24.00
N ALA A 23 0.64 -10.61 -24.78
CA ALA A 23 -0.21 -9.92 -25.75
C ALA A 23 -0.71 -10.86 -26.86
N ARG A 24 0.12 -11.82 -27.27
CA ARG A 24 -0.21 -12.82 -28.29
C ARG A 24 -0.69 -14.12 -27.63
N ALA A 25 -1.97 -14.19 -27.33
CA ALA A 25 -2.65 -15.46 -27.08
C ALA A 25 -3.05 -16.12 -28.41
N GLY A 26 -3.11 -17.45 -28.46
CA GLY A 26 -3.50 -18.16 -29.69
C GLY A 26 -4.94 -17.83 -30.13
N HIS A 27 -5.86 -17.72 -29.15
CA HIS A 27 -7.24 -17.29 -29.37
C HIS A 27 -7.58 -16.13 -28.43
N GLN A 28 -8.10 -15.04 -28.99
CA GLN A 28 -8.58 -13.88 -28.24
C GLN A 28 -10.09 -13.93 -28.13
N ASP A 29 -10.59 -14.20 -26.92
CA ASP A 29 -12.01 -14.01 -26.60
C ASP A 29 -12.31 -12.50 -26.54
N ALA A 30 -13.28 -12.07 -27.34
CA ALA A 30 -13.65 -10.65 -27.48
C ALA A 30 -14.66 -10.18 -26.41
N ARG A 31 -15.15 -11.07 -25.54
CA ARG A 31 -16.04 -10.69 -24.44
C ARG A 31 -15.29 -9.83 -23.42
N VAL A 32 -16.03 -8.94 -22.78
CA VAL A 32 -15.57 -8.20 -21.60
C VAL A 32 -16.10 -8.92 -20.36
N PHE A 33 -15.24 -9.11 -19.36
CA PHE A 33 -15.65 -9.69 -18.09
C PHE A 33 -16.00 -8.56 -17.13
N GLU A 34 -17.24 -8.55 -16.62
CA GLU A 34 -17.69 -7.58 -15.63
C GLU A 34 -17.36 -8.12 -14.23
N SER A 35 -16.71 -7.29 -13.40
CA SER A 35 -16.28 -7.65 -12.05
C SER A 35 -16.40 -6.43 -11.13
N ASP A 36 -16.95 -6.63 -9.93
CA ASP A 36 -16.98 -5.60 -8.89
C ASP A 36 -15.58 -5.33 -8.29
N TYR A 37 -14.63 -6.25 -8.50
CA TYR A 37 -13.26 -6.09 -8.04
C TYR A 37 -12.42 -5.24 -9.00
N ILE A 38 -12.72 -5.24 -10.30
CA ILE A 38 -11.82 -4.66 -11.31
C ILE A 38 -12.26 -3.24 -11.65
N ILE A 39 -11.37 -2.27 -11.43
CA ILE A 39 -11.58 -0.91 -11.93
C ILE A 39 -11.23 -0.90 -13.44
N PRO A 40 -12.14 -0.44 -14.31
CA PRO A 40 -11.92 -0.41 -15.76
C PRO A 40 -10.70 0.43 -16.18
N THR A 41 -10.06 0.04 -17.29
CA THR A 41 -8.81 0.71 -17.74
C THR A 41 -9.06 2.17 -18.10
N GLU A 42 -10.23 2.47 -18.66
CA GLU A 42 -10.68 3.82 -18.97
C GLU A 42 -10.75 4.74 -17.73
N GLU A 43 -11.17 4.22 -16.57
CA GLU A 43 -11.17 4.98 -15.30
C GLU A 43 -9.74 5.18 -14.79
N VAL A 44 -8.84 4.22 -15.02
CA VAL A 44 -7.42 4.31 -14.63
C VAL A 44 -6.68 5.33 -15.50
N ASP A 45 -7.00 5.39 -16.79
CA ASP A 45 -6.33 6.25 -17.76
C ASP A 45 -6.63 7.74 -17.57
N GLU A 46 -7.69 8.09 -16.81
CA GLU A 46 -7.93 9.47 -16.34
C GLU A 46 -6.75 10.05 -15.55
N PHE A 47 -5.90 9.20 -14.98
CA PHE A 47 -4.75 9.57 -14.16
C PHE A 47 -3.40 9.47 -14.91
N GLU A 48 -3.42 9.28 -16.24
CA GLU A 48 -2.19 9.23 -17.04
C GLU A 48 -1.39 10.53 -16.95
N ASP A 49 -2.06 11.69 -16.94
CA ASP A 49 -1.42 13.00 -16.81
C ASP A 49 -0.78 13.23 -15.43
N ASP A 50 -1.28 12.60 -14.37
CA ASP A 50 -0.66 12.64 -13.04
C ASP A 50 0.72 11.94 -13.04
N VAL A 51 0.94 11.00 -13.97
CA VAL A 51 2.25 10.37 -14.19
C VAL A 51 3.21 11.35 -14.89
N HIS A 52 2.72 12.13 -15.85
CA HIS A 52 3.52 13.07 -16.64
C HIS A 52 3.85 14.36 -15.87
N GLY A 53 2.89 14.88 -15.11
CA GLY A 53 3.08 16.04 -14.22
C GLY A 53 4.14 15.76 -13.15
N HIS A 54 4.25 14.52 -12.70
CA HIS A 54 5.30 14.10 -11.77
C HIS A 54 6.69 14.19 -12.40
N ARG A 55 6.88 13.69 -13.64
CA ARG A 55 8.18 13.69 -14.35
C ARG A 55 8.74 15.09 -14.63
N ARG A 56 7.87 16.07 -14.93
CA ARG A 56 8.30 17.46 -15.16
C ARG A 56 8.68 18.19 -13.86
N ARG A 57 8.08 17.83 -12.72
CA ARG A 57 8.29 18.50 -11.43
C ARG A 57 9.35 17.84 -10.55
N THR A 58 9.70 16.57 -10.77
CA THR A 58 10.85 15.92 -10.11
C THR A 58 12.21 16.57 -10.45
N GLN A 59 12.27 17.47 -11.45
CA GLN A 59 13.45 18.31 -11.67
C GLN A 59 13.53 19.53 -10.73
N VAL A 60 12.43 19.88 -10.04
CA VAL A 60 12.31 21.11 -9.23
C VAL A 60 11.47 20.84 -7.98
N GLY A 61 12.03 20.13 -7.00
CA GLY A 61 11.52 20.18 -5.61
C GLY A 61 11.31 18.84 -4.91
N SER A 62 12.10 18.64 -3.85
CA SER A 62 11.90 17.68 -2.75
C SER A 62 11.67 16.22 -3.18
N ASP A 63 12.69 15.62 -3.80
CA ASP A 63 12.92 14.19 -3.62
C ASP A 63 13.03 13.93 -2.12
N THR A 64 12.06 13.22 -1.53
CA THR A 64 12.31 12.58 -0.23
C THR A 64 13.49 11.66 -0.44
N ALA A 65 14.63 11.86 0.23
CA ALA A 65 15.87 11.10 0.03
C ALA A 65 15.68 9.57 -0.05
N CYS A 66 14.60 9.05 0.52
CA CYS A 66 14.12 7.69 0.40
C CYS A 66 13.96 7.17 -1.06
N THR A 67 13.49 7.97 -2.02
CA THR A 67 13.29 7.53 -3.41
C THR A 67 14.60 7.23 -4.16
N GLN A 68 15.75 7.72 -3.68
CA GLN A 68 17.04 7.49 -4.31
C GLN A 68 17.60 6.08 -4.07
N LYS A 69 17.26 5.44 -2.93
CA LYS A 69 17.62 4.03 -2.64
C LYS A 69 16.76 3.04 -3.44
N TRP A 70 15.50 3.37 -3.68
CA TRP A 70 14.54 2.56 -4.44
C TRP A 70 14.57 2.85 -5.95
N LYS A 71 15.76 3.11 -6.51
CA LYS A 71 16.01 3.31 -7.95
C LYS A 71 15.68 2.09 -8.84
N THR A 72 14.88 1.15 -8.36
CA THR A 72 14.10 0.21 -9.16
C THR A 72 12.86 0.85 -9.78
N PHE A 73 12.45 2.06 -9.34
CA PHE A 73 11.33 2.83 -9.92
C PHE A 73 11.64 3.50 -11.27
N GLN A 74 12.91 3.54 -11.71
CA GLN A 74 13.30 4.07 -13.02
C GLN A 74 13.74 2.97 -14.00
N ALA A 75 13.08 1.82 -13.99
CA ALA A 75 13.19 0.87 -15.10
C ALA A 75 12.48 1.40 -16.36
N LYS A 76 12.94 2.53 -16.92
CA LYS A 76 12.70 2.88 -18.33
C LYS A 76 13.93 2.67 -19.20
N ASP A 77 15.13 2.59 -18.64
CA ASP A 77 16.33 2.45 -19.48
C ASP A 77 16.71 0.99 -19.79
N HIS A 78 16.11 0.02 -19.11
CA HIS A 78 16.19 -1.40 -19.47
C HIS A 78 14.88 -2.14 -19.15
N ALA A 79 13.73 -1.68 -19.65
CA ALA A 79 12.62 -2.59 -19.85
C ALA A 79 13.11 -3.66 -20.83
N SER A 80 13.66 -4.73 -20.28
CA SER A 80 14.15 -5.90 -21.00
C SER A 80 13.09 -6.34 -21.97
N HIS A 81 13.47 -6.59 -23.24
CA HIS A 81 12.63 -6.96 -24.38
C HIS A 81 11.50 -7.99 -24.11
N TRP A 82 11.51 -8.71 -22.99
CA TRP A 82 10.40 -9.57 -22.57
C TRP A 82 9.13 -8.82 -22.16
N MET A 83 9.22 -7.59 -21.65
CA MET A 83 8.02 -6.79 -21.30
C MET A 83 7.22 -6.40 -22.54
N ASP A 84 7.88 -6.21 -23.69
CA ASP A 84 7.24 -5.91 -24.98
C ASP A 84 6.28 -7.02 -25.44
N GLY A 85 6.50 -8.25 -24.97
CA GLY A 85 5.63 -9.39 -25.24
C GLY A 85 4.35 -9.41 -24.41
N LEU A 86 4.25 -8.60 -23.36
CA LEU A 86 3.14 -8.61 -22.41
C LEU A 86 2.12 -7.53 -22.72
N HIS A 87 0.85 -7.84 -22.48
CA HIS A 87 -0.19 -6.82 -22.47
C HIS A 87 -0.41 -6.33 -21.04
N GLU A 88 -0.75 -7.23 -20.13
CA GLU A 88 -0.81 -6.98 -18.70
C GLU A 88 0.51 -7.47 -18.07
N THR A 89 1.23 -6.56 -17.43
CA THR A 89 2.49 -6.82 -16.71
C THR A 89 2.27 -7.23 -15.26
N GLY A 90 1.04 -7.16 -14.79
CA GLY A 90 0.65 -7.44 -13.41
C GLY A 90 -0.74 -6.90 -13.11
N ASN A 91 -1.09 -6.87 -11.83
CA ASN A 91 -2.25 -6.14 -11.32
C ASN A 91 -1.87 -5.41 -10.03
N PHE A 92 -2.38 -4.22 -9.81
CA PHE A 92 -2.25 -3.50 -8.54
C PHE A 92 -3.52 -3.73 -7.71
N LEU A 93 -3.37 -4.11 -6.45
CA LEU A 93 -4.46 -4.62 -5.63
C LEU A 93 -4.60 -3.84 -4.33
N CYS A 94 -5.83 -3.52 -3.93
CA CYS A 94 -6.18 -2.94 -2.65
C CYS A 94 -6.99 -3.94 -1.82
N VAL A 95 -6.61 -4.08 -0.55
CA VAL A 95 -7.23 -4.97 0.42
C VAL A 95 -7.52 -4.23 1.72
N CYS A 96 -8.49 -4.69 2.49
CA CYS A 96 -8.66 -4.22 3.87
C CYS A 96 -7.82 -5.05 4.84
N ARG A 97 -7.63 -4.54 6.07
CA ARG A 97 -6.91 -5.26 7.15
C ARG A 97 -7.40 -6.69 7.45
N HIS A 98 -8.65 -6.99 7.13
CA HIS A 98 -9.24 -8.31 7.35
C HIS A 98 -8.90 -9.30 6.22
N GLY A 99 -8.15 -8.85 5.21
CA GLY A 99 -7.76 -9.65 4.06
C GLY A 99 -8.76 -9.65 2.91
N PHE A 100 -9.89 -8.95 2.98
CA PHE A 100 -10.83 -8.89 1.84
C PHE A 100 -10.26 -8.07 0.69
N VAL A 101 -10.42 -8.57 -0.53
CA VAL A 101 -10.10 -7.83 -1.75
C VAL A 101 -11.14 -6.72 -1.94
N LEU A 102 -10.67 -5.52 -2.24
CA LEU A 102 -11.55 -4.37 -2.50
C LEU A 102 -11.53 -4.02 -3.98
N TYR A 103 -10.37 -3.65 -4.50
CA TYR A 103 -10.21 -3.23 -5.89
C TYR A 103 -8.90 -3.74 -6.48
N SER A 104 -8.93 -4.00 -7.78
CA SER A 104 -7.81 -4.44 -8.59
C SER A 104 -7.79 -3.61 -9.87
N VAL A 105 -6.60 -3.24 -10.34
CA VAL A 105 -6.39 -2.63 -11.65
C VAL A 105 -5.34 -3.42 -12.40
N ASP A 106 -5.56 -3.63 -13.70
CA ASP A 106 -4.50 -4.20 -14.53
C ASP A 106 -3.39 -3.18 -14.76
N MET A 107 -2.16 -3.64 -14.62
CA MET A 107 -0.99 -2.87 -15.05
C MET A 107 -0.74 -3.18 -16.53
N VAL A 108 -1.01 -2.23 -17.42
CA VAL A 108 -1.00 -2.45 -18.87
C VAL A 108 0.28 -1.87 -19.48
N LYS A 109 1.09 -2.74 -20.09
CA LYS A 109 2.33 -2.41 -20.84
C LYS A 109 3.30 -1.49 -20.08
N SER A 110 3.29 -1.52 -18.75
CA SER A 110 4.15 -0.69 -17.91
C SER A 110 4.52 -1.42 -16.63
N GLY A 111 5.51 -0.93 -15.89
CA GLY A 111 5.60 -1.27 -14.46
C GLY A 111 4.46 -0.59 -13.67
N GLU A 112 4.65 -0.47 -12.37
CA GLU A 112 3.71 0.20 -11.47
C GLU A 112 3.81 1.73 -11.59
N LEU A 113 3.01 2.30 -12.49
CA LEU A 113 2.87 3.74 -12.65
C LEU A 113 1.95 4.33 -11.58
N ALA A 114 2.15 5.60 -11.23
CA ALA A 114 1.34 6.29 -10.23
C ALA A 114 -0.18 6.28 -10.51
N LYS A 115 -0.60 6.14 -11.78
CA LYS A 115 -2.03 6.09 -12.14
C LYS A 115 -2.78 4.93 -11.46
N TYR A 116 -2.14 3.77 -11.28
CA TYR A 116 -2.76 2.58 -10.70
C TYR A 116 -3.15 2.75 -9.21
N PRO A 117 -2.22 3.14 -8.31
CA PRO A 117 -2.60 3.42 -6.93
C PRO A 117 -3.52 4.65 -6.80
N ILE A 118 -3.38 5.67 -7.66
CA ILE A 118 -4.25 6.86 -7.60
C ILE A 118 -5.69 6.51 -7.97
N SER A 119 -5.92 5.71 -9.03
CA SER A 119 -7.27 5.31 -9.43
C SER A 119 -7.95 4.45 -8.36
N CYS A 120 -7.21 3.51 -7.77
CA CYS A 120 -7.71 2.74 -6.62
C CYS A 120 -8.05 3.65 -5.43
N LEU A 121 -7.18 4.60 -5.08
CA LEU A 121 -7.43 5.55 -4.01
C LEU A 121 -8.65 6.43 -4.28
N ARG A 122 -8.84 6.92 -5.53
CA ARG A 122 -10.03 7.67 -5.92
C ARG A 122 -11.29 6.85 -5.63
N LYS A 123 -11.31 5.59 -6.05
CA LYS A 123 -12.45 4.69 -5.82
C LYS A 123 -12.71 4.45 -4.33
N LEU A 124 -11.66 4.17 -3.57
CA LEU A 124 -11.73 3.96 -2.11
C LEU A 124 -12.33 5.19 -1.39
N LEU A 125 -11.86 6.39 -1.71
CA LEU A 125 -12.35 7.65 -1.13
C LEU A 125 -13.80 7.96 -1.50
N GLN A 126 -14.22 7.63 -2.72
CA GLN A 126 -15.62 7.79 -3.16
C GLN A 126 -16.57 6.83 -2.44
N VAL A 127 -16.15 5.59 -2.20
CA VAL A 127 -17.01 4.53 -1.64
C VAL A 127 -17.01 4.54 -0.11
N TYR A 128 -15.85 4.72 0.52
CA TYR A 128 -15.69 4.59 1.97
C TYR A 128 -15.56 5.94 2.70
N GLY A 129 -15.35 7.03 1.98
CA GLY A 129 -15.32 8.38 2.55
C GLY A 129 -14.06 8.68 3.36
N SER A 130 -14.25 9.38 4.48
CA SER A 130 -13.15 10.01 5.24
C SER A 130 -12.44 9.08 6.22
N ASP A 131 -11.27 9.53 6.68
CA ASP A 131 -10.46 8.90 7.72
C ASP A 131 -9.95 7.50 7.31
N LEU A 132 -9.63 7.31 6.03
CA LEU A 132 -8.98 6.09 5.54
C LEU A 132 -7.47 6.13 5.84
N ALA A 133 -6.91 4.97 6.14
CA ALA A 133 -5.47 4.76 6.22
C ALA A 133 -5.02 3.72 5.19
N LEU A 134 -4.08 4.09 4.32
CA LEU A 134 -3.48 3.20 3.33
C LEU A 134 -2.02 2.90 3.67
N GLY A 135 -1.69 1.63 3.87
CA GLY A 135 -0.34 1.13 3.80
C GLY A 135 0.08 0.77 2.38
N TYR A 136 1.28 1.19 2.00
CA TYR A 136 1.90 0.91 0.71
C TYR A 136 3.42 1.02 0.87
N ASP A 137 4.19 0.15 0.23
CA ASP A 137 5.66 0.12 0.34
C ASP A 137 6.30 1.49 0.13
N ILE A 138 5.83 2.23 -0.87
CA ILE A 138 6.29 3.60 -1.12
C ILE A 138 5.32 4.66 -0.59
N GLY A 139 4.50 4.35 0.42
CA GLY A 139 3.48 5.22 0.99
C GLY A 139 4.00 6.62 1.36
N CYS A 140 5.25 6.71 1.81
CA CYS A 140 5.91 8.00 2.07
C CYS A 140 6.03 8.88 0.82
N ALA A 141 6.55 8.34 -0.29
CA ALA A 141 6.70 9.06 -1.55
C ALA A 141 5.36 9.23 -2.27
N HIS A 142 4.51 8.19 -2.18
CA HIS A 142 3.18 8.18 -2.79
C HIS A 142 2.26 9.22 -2.16
N SER A 143 2.38 9.50 -0.85
CA SER A 143 1.65 10.61 -0.21
C SER A 143 1.90 11.96 -0.88
N GLY A 144 3.15 12.25 -1.26
CA GLY A 144 3.52 13.43 -2.02
C GLY A 144 2.99 13.39 -3.45
N THR A 145 2.94 12.20 -4.06
CA THR A 145 2.37 12.03 -5.40
C THR A 145 0.87 12.33 -5.40
N VAL A 146 0.13 11.79 -4.43
CA VAL A 146 -1.30 12.02 -4.26
C VAL A 146 -1.61 13.48 -3.93
N SER A 147 -0.82 14.14 -3.08
CA SER A 147 -1.06 15.55 -2.76
C SER A 147 -0.92 16.49 -3.96
N ARG A 148 -0.15 16.08 -4.98
CA ARG A 148 0.06 16.83 -6.22
C ARG A 148 -0.83 16.36 -7.39
N SER A 149 -1.57 15.27 -7.22
CA SER A 149 -2.44 14.74 -8.26
C SER A 149 -3.80 15.43 -8.24
N GLN A 150 -4.61 15.14 -9.26
CA GLN A 150 -6.00 15.63 -9.33
C GLN A 150 -6.87 15.23 -8.13
N ILE A 151 -6.49 14.22 -7.33
CA ILE A 151 -7.23 13.80 -6.13
C ILE A 151 -6.69 14.39 -4.82
N GLY A 152 -5.65 15.22 -4.88
CA GLY A 152 -4.99 15.75 -3.68
C GLY A 152 -5.93 16.51 -2.75
N SER A 153 -6.82 17.35 -3.31
CA SER A 153 -7.82 18.10 -2.52
C SER A 153 -8.84 17.16 -1.86
N LEU A 154 -9.27 16.11 -2.57
CA LEU A 154 -10.19 15.11 -2.04
C LEU A 154 -9.52 14.36 -0.89
N ALA A 155 -8.31 13.82 -1.11
CA ALA A 155 -7.54 13.08 -0.12
C ALA A 155 -7.28 13.92 1.15
N GLN A 156 -6.97 15.21 1.00
CA GLN A 156 -6.79 16.12 2.13
C GLN A 156 -8.11 16.36 2.87
N SER A 157 -9.20 16.69 2.16
CA SER A 157 -10.51 16.94 2.76
C SER A 157 -11.07 15.74 3.52
N GLN A 158 -10.75 14.54 3.03
CA GLN A 158 -11.14 13.26 3.62
C GLN A 158 -10.09 12.70 4.59
N LYS A 159 -9.03 13.48 4.91
CA LYS A 159 -8.01 13.13 5.91
C LYS A 159 -7.32 11.77 5.65
N LEU A 160 -7.05 11.45 4.39
CA LEU A 160 -6.34 10.22 4.01
C LEU A 160 -4.96 10.16 4.68
N ARG A 161 -4.70 9.07 5.41
CA ARG A 161 -3.41 8.79 6.04
C ARG A 161 -2.64 7.74 5.27
N PHE A 162 -1.33 7.94 5.11
CA PHE A 162 -0.43 6.96 4.53
C PHE A 162 0.45 6.30 5.60
N TYR A 163 0.74 5.02 5.37
CA TYR A 163 1.70 4.21 6.09
C TYR A 163 2.65 3.51 5.11
N VAL A 164 3.80 3.09 5.61
CA VAL A 164 4.67 2.11 4.96
C VAL A 164 4.56 0.80 5.72
N GLY A 165 4.47 -0.34 5.00
CA GLY A 165 4.41 -1.68 5.60
C GLY A 165 5.47 -1.87 6.68
N ALA A 166 5.13 -2.54 7.79
CA ALA A 166 6.03 -2.67 8.93
C ALA A 166 7.33 -3.42 8.61
N PHE A 167 7.30 -4.34 7.63
CA PHE A 167 8.49 -5.04 7.17
C PHE A 167 9.34 -4.14 6.27
N HIS A 168 8.71 -3.49 5.30
CA HIS A 168 9.38 -2.62 4.33
C HIS A 168 9.88 -1.31 4.97
N GLY A 169 9.20 -0.82 6.00
CA GLY A 169 9.44 0.50 6.60
C GLY A 169 10.83 0.65 7.20
N TYR A 170 11.46 -0.42 7.69
CA TYR A 170 12.84 -0.37 8.16
C TYR A 170 13.87 -0.14 7.05
N ALA A 171 13.54 -0.42 5.78
CA ALA A 171 14.40 -0.10 4.64
C ALA A 171 14.33 1.39 4.23
N HIS A 172 13.40 2.15 4.80
CA HIS A 172 13.26 3.58 4.56
C HIS A 172 14.15 4.35 5.52
N ASN A 173 14.52 5.58 5.14
CA ASN A 173 15.33 6.42 6.01
C ASN A 173 14.59 6.80 7.30
N ARG A 174 15.35 7.24 8.31
CA ARG A 174 14.80 7.48 9.64
C ARG A 174 13.67 8.51 9.64
N ARG A 175 13.79 9.58 8.83
CA ARG A 175 12.70 10.55 8.64
C ARG A 175 11.40 9.92 8.12
N CYS A 176 11.49 9.01 7.14
CA CYS A 176 10.32 8.29 6.64
C CYS A 176 9.75 7.32 7.68
N GLN A 177 10.61 6.65 8.45
CA GLN A 177 10.15 5.77 9.52
C GLN A 177 9.32 6.53 10.55
N LEU A 178 9.83 7.65 11.06
CA LEU A 178 9.11 8.50 12.03
C LEU A 178 7.79 9.05 11.48
N GLY A 179 7.74 9.30 10.16
CA GLY A 179 6.56 9.88 9.52
C GLY A 179 5.50 8.89 9.05
N PHE A 180 5.85 7.62 8.78
CA PHE A 180 4.99 6.67 8.05
C PHE A 180 4.98 5.24 8.61
N HIS A 181 5.91 4.85 9.49
CA HIS A 181 5.96 3.48 10.00
C HIS A 181 4.87 3.24 11.06
N PRO A 182 4.07 2.16 10.97
CA PRO A 182 2.94 1.91 11.85
C PRO A 182 3.33 1.79 13.33
N ARG A 183 4.54 1.30 13.64
CA ARG A 183 5.01 1.20 15.03
C ARG A 183 5.43 2.52 15.67
N PHE A 184 5.82 3.53 14.87
CA PHE A 184 6.10 4.88 15.39
C PHE A 184 4.82 5.74 15.42
N LEU A 185 3.87 5.42 14.56
CA LEU A 185 2.57 6.07 14.49
C LEU A 185 1.54 5.28 15.32
N THR A 186 1.27 5.73 16.54
CA THR A 186 0.38 5.11 17.55
C THR A 186 -1.08 4.90 17.12
N THR A 187 -1.43 5.18 15.87
CA THR A 187 -2.78 5.14 15.30
C THR A 187 -3.08 3.89 14.45
N ALA A 188 -2.08 3.05 14.15
CA ALA A 188 -2.27 1.82 13.37
C ALA A 188 -2.66 0.58 14.21
N GLY A 189 -2.47 0.64 15.54
CA GLY A 189 -2.65 -0.52 16.41
C GLY A 189 -1.72 -1.68 16.04
N LEU A 190 -2.27 -2.90 15.95
CA LEU A 190 -1.52 -4.12 15.57
C LEU A 190 -1.42 -4.34 14.05
N GLU A 191 -1.79 -3.35 13.24
CA GLU A 191 -1.74 -3.46 11.79
C GLU A 191 -0.31 -3.35 11.27
N ASP A 192 0.12 -4.33 10.48
CA ASP A 192 1.43 -4.31 9.82
C ASP A 192 1.38 -3.79 8.40
N PHE A 193 0.20 -3.72 7.79
CA PHE A 193 -0.03 -3.37 6.39
C PHE A 193 0.64 -4.31 5.36
N GLU A 194 0.95 -5.54 5.76
CA GLU A 194 1.61 -6.57 4.93
C GLU A 194 0.59 -7.60 4.38
N THR A 195 -0.64 -7.16 4.10
CA THR A 195 -1.73 -8.07 3.70
C THR A 195 -1.62 -8.48 2.23
N ASN A 196 -1.10 -7.60 1.38
CA ASN A 196 -0.94 -7.84 -0.04
C ASN A 196 0.00 -9.01 -0.33
N GLU A 197 1.13 -9.08 0.36
CA GLU A 197 2.19 -10.09 0.21
C GLU A 197 1.64 -11.48 0.52
N ARG A 198 0.82 -11.59 1.58
CA ARG A 198 0.14 -12.83 1.98
C ARG A 198 -0.85 -13.28 0.90
N LEU A 199 -1.63 -12.35 0.35
CA LEU A 199 -2.56 -12.66 -0.73
C LEU A 199 -1.82 -13.05 -2.01
N PHE A 200 -0.79 -12.30 -2.39
CA PHE A 200 0.03 -12.55 -3.57
C PHE A 200 0.71 -13.91 -3.50
N SER A 201 1.15 -14.35 -2.32
CA SER A 201 1.69 -15.70 -2.14
C SER A 201 0.75 -16.82 -2.63
N LYS A 202 -0.57 -16.60 -2.54
CA LYS A 202 -1.59 -17.54 -3.02
C LYS A 202 -2.05 -17.23 -4.44
N GLN A 203 -2.29 -15.96 -4.77
CA GLN A 203 -2.72 -15.56 -6.11
C GLN A 203 -1.69 -15.96 -7.16
N ASN A 204 -0.40 -15.87 -6.86
CA ASN A 204 0.68 -16.21 -7.79
C ASN A 204 0.64 -17.67 -8.25
N LEU A 205 0.05 -18.57 -7.45
CA LEU A 205 -0.17 -19.96 -7.83
C LEU A 205 -1.13 -20.09 -9.02
N THR A 206 -2.00 -19.12 -9.26
CA THR A 206 -2.95 -19.11 -10.40
C THR A 206 -2.36 -18.53 -11.68
N ALA A 207 -1.20 -17.87 -11.61
CA ALA A 207 -0.68 -17.06 -12.71
C ALA A 207 -0.29 -17.86 -13.98
N HIS A 208 -0.11 -19.18 -13.86
CA HIS A 208 0.13 -20.06 -14.99
C HIS A 208 -1.15 -20.36 -15.80
N LEU A 209 -2.33 -20.26 -15.16
CA LEU A 209 -3.62 -20.58 -15.78
C LEU A 209 -4.00 -19.56 -16.87
N PHE A 210 -3.61 -18.30 -16.70
CA PHE A 210 -4.00 -17.21 -17.60
C PHE A 210 -2.84 -16.56 -18.36
N ARG A 211 -1.60 -17.02 -18.18
CA ARG A 211 -0.39 -16.42 -18.77
C ARG A 211 -0.48 -16.20 -20.29
N HIS A 212 -1.13 -17.14 -20.98
CA HIS A 212 -1.31 -17.16 -22.44
C HIS A 212 -2.79 -17.11 -22.86
N SER A 213 -3.67 -16.69 -21.94
CA SER A 213 -5.10 -16.59 -22.19
C SER A 213 -5.49 -15.24 -22.80
N SER A 214 -6.77 -15.06 -23.13
CA SER A 214 -7.33 -13.74 -23.45
C SER A 214 -7.56 -12.92 -22.17
N THR A 215 -7.77 -11.62 -22.31
CA THR A 215 -8.09 -10.73 -21.18
C THR A 215 -9.34 -11.21 -20.42
N TYR A 216 -10.39 -11.63 -21.12
CA TYR A 216 -11.58 -12.22 -20.50
C TYR A 216 -11.26 -13.38 -19.55
N HIS A 217 -10.48 -14.37 -20.02
CA HIS A 217 -10.18 -15.56 -19.22
C HIS A 217 -9.25 -15.24 -18.05
N ARG A 218 -8.36 -14.25 -18.20
CA ARG A 218 -7.56 -13.71 -17.10
C ARG A 218 -8.46 -13.12 -16.02
N HIS A 219 -9.35 -12.19 -16.38
CA HIS A 219 -10.26 -11.55 -15.43
C HIS A 219 -11.17 -12.57 -14.76
N LEU A 220 -11.77 -13.49 -15.53
CA LEU A 220 -12.55 -14.60 -15.00
C LEU A 220 -11.78 -15.39 -13.94
N THR A 221 -10.53 -15.77 -14.23
CA THR A 221 -9.71 -16.57 -13.30
C THR A 221 -9.37 -15.80 -12.04
N LEU A 222 -9.01 -14.52 -12.17
CA LEU A 222 -8.68 -13.66 -11.02
C LEU A 222 -9.91 -13.41 -10.15
N ASP A 223 -11.06 -13.13 -10.76
CA ASP A 223 -12.32 -12.94 -10.05
C ASP A 223 -12.73 -14.20 -9.28
N PHE A 224 -12.69 -15.38 -9.92
CA PHE A 224 -12.94 -16.64 -9.22
C PHE A 224 -12.01 -16.84 -8.03
N PHE A 225 -10.72 -16.49 -8.17
CA PHE A 225 -9.76 -16.56 -7.07
C PHE A 225 -10.13 -15.59 -5.94
N TRP A 226 -10.42 -14.33 -6.24
CA TRP A 226 -10.76 -13.32 -5.23
C TRP A 226 -12.08 -13.60 -4.53
N THR A 227 -13.11 -14.00 -5.28
CA THR A 227 -14.40 -14.43 -4.73
C THR A 227 -14.20 -15.56 -3.72
N ARG A 228 -13.43 -16.59 -4.10
CA ARG A 228 -13.16 -17.71 -3.20
C ARG A 228 -12.30 -17.30 -1.99
N TRP A 229 -11.30 -16.47 -2.21
CA TRP A 229 -10.46 -15.92 -1.15
C TRP A 229 -11.29 -15.16 -0.12
N ASP A 230 -12.20 -14.29 -0.56
CA ASP A 230 -13.08 -13.52 0.32
C ASP A 230 -14.08 -14.41 1.07
N GLU A 231 -14.62 -15.47 0.45
CA GLU A 231 -15.42 -16.47 1.14
C GLU A 231 -14.64 -17.13 2.29
N ASP A 232 -13.41 -17.56 2.02
CA ASP A 232 -12.56 -18.20 3.02
C ASP A 232 -12.17 -17.20 4.13
N ARG A 233 -11.91 -15.92 3.80
CA ARG A 233 -11.66 -14.85 4.79
C ARG A 233 -12.88 -14.60 5.65
N ARG A 234 -14.08 -14.57 5.06
CA ARG A 234 -15.35 -14.40 5.77
C ARG A 234 -15.58 -15.55 6.76
N ALA A 235 -15.33 -16.78 6.34
CA ALA A 235 -15.46 -17.95 7.21
C ALA A 235 -14.50 -17.92 8.41
N SER A 236 -13.26 -17.42 8.21
CA SER A 236 -12.25 -17.32 9.28
C SER A 236 -12.27 -16.02 10.08
N LEU A 237 -13.18 -15.08 9.78
CA LEU A 237 -13.10 -13.71 10.30
C LEU A 237 -13.23 -13.65 11.83
N ALA A 238 -14.14 -14.45 12.41
CA ALA A 238 -14.36 -14.48 13.84
C ALA A 238 -13.12 -14.99 14.59
N ASP A 239 -12.51 -16.08 14.11
CA ASP A 239 -11.28 -16.63 14.69
C ASP A 239 -10.12 -15.64 14.59
N TRP A 240 -9.98 -14.98 13.44
CA TRP A 240 -8.97 -13.94 13.25
C TRP A 240 -9.14 -12.78 14.24
N LEU A 241 -10.37 -12.29 14.44
CA LEU A 241 -10.66 -11.22 15.39
C LEU A 241 -10.37 -11.66 16.83
N TYR A 242 -10.74 -12.89 17.19
CA TYR A 242 -10.46 -13.47 18.49
C TYR A 242 -8.95 -13.57 18.76
N ASP A 243 -8.17 -14.06 17.79
CA ASP A 243 -6.72 -14.16 17.89
C ASP A 243 -6.05 -12.80 18.01
N LYS A 244 -6.51 -11.80 17.24
CA LYS A 244 -6.02 -10.41 17.35
C LYS A 244 -6.33 -9.79 18.70
N TYR A 245 -7.51 -10.05 19.25
CA TYR A 245 -7.88 -9.58 20.59
C TYR A 245 -7.00 -10.23 21.67
N ARG A 246 -6.79 -11.55 21.59
CA ARG A 246 -5.88 -12.26 22.50
C ARG A 246 -4.45 -11.75 22.40
N GLN A 247 -3.97 -11.52 21.18
CA GLN A 247 -2.65 -10.95 20.94
C GLN A 247 -2.53 -9.58 21.62
N ALA A 248 -3.54 -8.71 21.48
CA ALA A 248 -3.55 -7.40 22.12
C ALA A 248 -3.49 -7.51 23.65
N LEU A 249 -4.32 -8.38 24.25
CA LEU A 249 -4.32 -8.62 25.70
C LEU A 249 -2.98 -9.17 26.19
N GLU A 250 -2.37 -10.07 25.43
CA GLU A 250 -1.06 -10.63 25.78
C GLU A 250 0.03 -9.55 25.76
N ILE A 251 0.03 -8.68 24.75
CA ILE A 251 0.96 -7.55 24.67
C ILE A 251 0.79 -6.63 25.88
N VAL A 252 -0.45 -6.26 26.22
CA VAL A 252 -0.71 -5.43 27.40
C VAL A 252 -0.20 -6.12 28.66
N ARG A 253 -0.52 -7.40 28.86
CA ARG A 253 -0.13 -8.15 30.05
C ARG A 253 1.40 -8.31 30.18
N SER A 254 2.09 -8.58 29.07
CA SER A 254 3.52 -8.92 29.09
C SER A 254 4.45 -7.71 28.92
N THR A 255 4.03 -6.70 28.16
CA THR A 255 4.87 -5.56 27.78
C THR A 255 4.60 -4.33 28.66
N ALA A 256 3.35 -4.10 29.11
CA ALA A 256 3.04 -2.93 29.93
C ALA A 256 3.86 -2.89 31.24
N PRO A 257 4.06 -3.99 31.99
CA PRO A 257 4.87 -3.95 33.21
C PRO A 257 6.33 -3.56 32.95
N GLU A 258 6.89 -3.97 31.81
CA GLU A 258 8.26 -3.58 31.44
C GLU A 258 8.35 -2.11 31.03
N VAL A 259 7.33 -1.59 30.34
CA VAL A 259 7.24 -0.16 30.01
C VAL A 259 7.11 0.67 31.30
N GLU A 260 6.23 0.27 32.21
CA GLU A 260 6.05 0.93 33.52
C GLU A 260 7.34 0.91 34.36
N ARG A 261 8.08 -0.20 34.32
CA ARG A 261 9.39 -0.29 34.98
C ARG A 261 10.39 0.70 34.38
N ILE A 262 10.51 0.76 33.05
CA ILE A 262 11.38 1.72 32.36
C ILE A 262 10.96 3.16 32.66
N GLN A 263 9.66 3.44 32.68
CA GLN A 263 9.11 4.74 33.06
C GLN A 263 9.52 5.15 34.47
N SER A 264 9.40 4.23 35.44
CA SER A 264 9.82 4.46 36.82
C SER A 264 11.35 4.66 36.93
N ASP A 265 12.15 3.79 36.30
CA ASP A 265 13.61 3.82 36.38
C ASP A 265 14.20 5.12 35.80
N HIS A 266 13.54 5.68 34.77
CA HIS A 266 14.00 6.89 34.08
C HIS A 266 13.20 8.15 34.43
N THR A 267 12.17 8.04 35.28
CA THR A 267 11.24 9.15 35.61
C THR A 267 10.62 9.78 34.35
N ILE A 268 10.15 8.93 33.44
CA ILE A 268 9.48 9.32 32.19
C ILE A 268 8.04 8.79 32.16
N SER A 269 7.22 9.35 31.28
CA SER A 269 5.80 9.07 31.09
C SER A 269 5.49 8.71 29.63
N ASP A 270 4.23 8.38 29.33
CA ASP A 270 3.80 8.11 27.95
C ASP A 270 3.97 9.34 27.04
N ASP A 271 3.76 10.55 27.59
CA ASP A 271 3.91 11.81 26.86
C ASP A 271 5.37 12.05 26.43
N ASP A 272 6.33 11.60 27.24
CA ASP A 272 7.76 11.72 26.91
C ASP A 272 8.12 10.88 25.67
N PHE A 273 7.49 9.71 25.47
CA PHE A 273 7.72 8.91 24.25
C PHE A 273 7.29 9.66 22.98
N LEU A 274 6.16 10.38 23.04
CA LEU A 274 5.71 11.23 21.94
C LEU A 274 6.66 12.42 21.74
N GLY A 275 7.14 13.00 22.85
CA GLY A 275 8.16 14.05 22.85
C GLY A 275 9.45 13.60 22.16
N PHE A 276 9.98 12.43 22.50
CA PHE A 276 11.21 11.88 21.90
C PHE A 276 11.09 11.70 20.39
N LEU A 277 9.95 11.22 19.89
CA LEU A 277 9.72 11.08 18.45
C LEU A 277 9.71 12.45 17.73
N GLU A 278 9.10 13.47 18.33
CA GLU A 278 9.07 14.82 17.74
C GLU A 278 10.41 15.54 17.87
N GLU A 279 11.15 15.33 18.96
CA GLU A 279 12.52 15.81 19.13
C GLU A 279 13.46 15.20 18.09
N GLU A 280 13.39 13.89 17.88
CA GLU A 280 14.17 13.17 16.88
C GLU A 280 13.84 13.67 15.47
N LYS A 281 12.55 13.80 15.15
CA LYS A 281 12.08 14.36 13.88
C LYS A 281 12.57 15.79 13.67
N SER A 282 12.49 16.63 14.71
CA SER A 282 12.98 18.01 14.68
C SER A 282 14.49 18.10 14.51
N TYR A 283 15.24 17.23 15.20
CA TYR A 283 16.68 17.10 15.03
C TYR A 283 17.03 16.73 13.60
N LEU A 284 16.42 15.67 13.07
CA LEU A 284 16.64 15.23 11.71
C LEU A 284 16.32 16.34 10.72
N HIS A 285 15.19 17.05 10.83
CA HIS A 285 14.84 18.16 9.93
C HIS A 285 15.85 19.32 9.91
N ARG A 286 16.54 19.57 11.03
CA ARG A 286 17.58 20.61 11.11
C ARG A 286 18.89 20.21 10.42
N LEU A 287 19.12 18.91 10.22
CA LEU A 287 20.29 18.43 9.50
C LEU A 287 20.16 18.68 7.99
N GLN A 288 21.21 19.24 7.37
CA GLN A 288 21.27 19.40 5.91
C GLN A 288 21.30 18.03 5.19
N HIS A 289 21.90 17.01 5.80
CA HIS A 289 21.96 15.62 5.34
C HIS A 289 21.82 14.67 6.53
N GLU A 290 21.16 13.52 6.37
CA GLU A 290 21.10 12.49 7.43
C GLU A 290 22.52 11.93 7.71
N PRO A 291 22.90 11.68 8.97
CA PRO A 291 24.22 11.15 9.30
C PRO A 291 24.35 9.71 8.77
N GLU A 292 25.45 9.38 8.08
CA GLU A 292 25.67 8.03 7.51
C GLU A 292 25.64 6.91 8.56
N SER A 293 25.86 7.22 9.83
CA SER A 293 25.80 6.26 10.95
C SER A 293 24.38 5.87 11.38
N GLU A 294 23.34 6.54 10.86
CA GLU A 294 21.92 6.31 11.18
C GLU A 294 21.12 5.76 9.98
N VAL A 295 21.82 5.27 8.94
CA VAL A 295 21.31 4.87 7.62
C VAL A 295 21.25 3.35 7.41
#